data_AF-A0A6V7M390-F1
#
_entry.id   AF-A0A6V7M390-F1
#
_cell.length_a   1.000
_cell.length_b   1.000
_cell.length_c   1.000
_cell.angle_alpha   90.00
_cell.angle_beta   90.00
_cell.angle_gamma   90.00
#
_symmetry.space_group_name_H-M   'P 1'
#
loop_
_entity.id
_entity.type
_entity.pdbx_description
1 polymer ?
#
loop_
_entity_poly.entity_id
_entity_poly.type
_entity_poly.pdbx_seq_one_letter_code
_entity_poly.pdbx_strand_id
1 'polypeptide(L)'
;HEGTSKRQKRKISEERIEELDEALAKLAAVDGETLAIVNRLGFQTFTAEVMPEYELSNRTNLPRSIMPKSHEKIEASIVSEVHGDIADGLNCISFTTDGWTSTMGHSY
;
A
#
# COMPACT_ATOMS: atom_id res chain seq x y z
N HIS A 1 24.50 6.87 40.62
CA HIS A 1 23.52 5.85 40.22
C HIS A 1 22.44 6.52 39.37
N GLU A 2 22.69 6.71 38.08
CA GLU A 2 21.65 7.12 37.13
C GLU A 2 21.04 5.86 36.52
N GLY A 3 19.86 5.48 37.02
CA GLY A 3 19.07 4.41 36.44
C GLY A 3 18.47 4.90 35.14
N THR A 4 19.11 4.56 34.01
CA THR A 4 18.46 4.63 32.70
C THR A 4 17.26 3.69 32.73
N SER A 5 16.07 4.26 32.95
CA SER A 5 14.79 3.59 32.75
C SER A 5 14.75 3.11 31.31
N LYS A 6 14.93 1.81 31.11
CA LYS A 6 14.75 1.17 29.81
C LYS A 6 13.28 1.36 29.44
N ARG A 7 13.00 2.37 28.60
CA ARG A 7 11.67 2.62 28.06
C ARG A 7 11.20 1.33 27.40
N GLN A 8 10.28 0.63 28.05
CA GLN A 8 9.72 -0.61 27.56
C GLN A 8 8.98 -0.26 26.27
N LYS A 9 9.57 -0.59 25.10
CA LYS A 9 8.91 -0.39 23.80
C LYS A 9 7.56 -1.10 23.88
N ARG A 10 6.46 -0.37 23.68
CA ARG A 10 5.16 -1.02 23.63
C ARG A 10 5.18 -1.92 22.40
N LYS A 11 4.50 -3.06 22.52
CA LYS A 11 4.38 -3.98 21.39
C LYS A 11 3.16 -3.52 20.60
N ILE A 12 3.38 -3.06 19.38
CA ILE A 12 2.31 -2.72 18.44
C ILE A 12 1.45 -3.96 18.16
N SER A 13 0.13 -3.79 18.01
CA SER A 13 -0.77 -4.89 17.68
C SER A 13 -0.61 -5.30 16.21
N GLU A 14 -0.92 -6.57 15.90
CA GLU A 14 -0.90 -7.08 14.52
C GLU A 14 -1.87 -6.31 13.62
N GLU A 15 -3.08 -6.03 14.10
CA GLU A 15 -4.06 -5.18 13.42
C GLU A 15 -3.48 -3.81 13.04
N ARG A 16 -2.74 -3.17 13.95
CA ARG A 16 -2.14 -1.87 13.68
C ARG A 16 -0.99 -1.96 12.67
N ILE A 17 -0.23 -3.06 12.67
CA ILE A 17 0.78 -3.32 11.62
C ILE A 17 0.09 -3.41 10.27
N GLU A 18 -1.01 -4.16 10.16
CA GLU A 18 -1.76 -4.31 8.92
C GLU A 18 -2.31 -2.98 8.40
N GLU A 19 -2.84 -2.13 9.28
CA GLU A 19 -3.30 -0.78 8.92
C GLU A 19 -2.18 0.10 8.34
N LEU A 20 -0.97 0.01 8.91
CA LEU A 20 0.18 0.78 8.46
C LEU A 20 0.73 0.26 7.13
N ASP A 21 0.76 -1.05 6.96
CA ASP A 21 1.11 -1.70 5.71
C ASP A 21 0.12 -1.32 4.59
N GLU A 22 -1.19 -1.28 4.88
CA GLU A 22 -2.21 -0.83 3.94
C GLU A 22 -2.05 0.66 3.60
N ALA A 23 -1.75 1.51 4.59
CA ALA A 23 -1.48 2.93 4.35
C ALA A 23 -0.23 3.14 3.47
N LEU A 24 0.81 2.33 3.67
CA LEU A 24 2.03 2.35 2.87
C LEU A 24 1.79 1.88 1.43
N ALA A 25 0.96 0.86 1.24
CA ALA A 25 0.53 0.42 -0.08
C ALA A 25 -0.28 1.50 -0.80
N LYS A 26 -1.17 2.19 -0.09
CA LYS A 26 -1.94 3.33 -0.63
C LYS A 26 -1.03 4.49 -1.01
N LEU A 27 -0.04 4.84 -0.18
CA LEU A 27 0.96 5.86 -0.51
C LEU A 27 1.64 5.53 -1.85
N ALA A 28 2.12 4.30 -2.00
CA ALA A 28 2.77 3.86 -3.24
C ALA A 28 1.84 3.94 -4.46
N ALA A 29 0.58 3.53 -4.29
CA ALA A 29 -0.40 3.53 -5.38
C ALA A 29 -0.87 4.93 -5.77
N VAL A 30 -1.16 5.79 -4.80
CA VAL A 30 -1.70 7.15 -5.04
C VAL A 30 -0.62 8.09 -5.57
N ASP A 31 0.58 8.04 -5.00
CA ASP A 31 1.66 8.95 -5.37
C ASP A 31 2.54 8.42 -6.51
N GLY A 32 2.26 7.21 -7.00
CA GLY A 32 3.08 6.54 -8.02
C GLY A 32 4.50 6.21 -7.53
N GLU A 33 4.69 6.12 -6.21
CA GLU A 33 6.00 5.84 -5.62
C GLU A 33 6.40 4.39 -5.84
N THR A 34 7.67 4.18 -6.17
CA THR A 34 8.21 2.83 -6.29
C THR A 34 8.20 2.13 -4.92
N LEU A 35 7.93 0.82 -4.89
CA LEU A 35 8.04 0.02 -3.66
C LEU A 35 9.45 0.00 -3.06
N ALA A 36 10.45 0.56 -3.74
CA ALA A 36 11.78 0.79 -3.20
C ALA A 36 11.81 1.88 -2.12
N ILE A 37 10.75 2.68 -1.93
CA ILE A 37 10.66 3.72 -0.91
C ILE A 37 10.95 3.18 0.51
N VAL A 38 10.53 1.95 0.82
CA VAL A 38 10.80 1.30 2.12
C VAL A 38 12.27 1.00 2.39
N ASN A 39 13.10 0.98 1.33
CA ASN A 39 14.53 0.79 1.44
C ASN A 39 15.30 2.13 1.47
N ARG A 40 14.63 3.28 1.30
CA ARG A 40 15.28 4.58 1.30
C ARG A 40 15.60 4.98 2.74
N LEU A 41 16.87 5.28 3.02
CA LEU A 41 17.35 5.60 4.36
C LEU A 41 16.55 6.74 5.01
N GLY A 42 16.31 7.83 4.27
CA GLY A 42 15.53 8.97 4.80
C GLY A 42 14.11 8.59 5.21
N PHE A 43 13.46 7.70 4.46
CA PHE A 43 12.12 7.20 4.78
C PHE A 43 12.15 6.29 6.01
N GLN A 44 13.14 5.41 6.11
CA GLN A 44 13.34 4.56 7.29
C GLN A 44 13.60 5.39 8.55
N THR A 45 14.46 6.41 8.47
CA THR A 45 14.73 7.33 9.57
C THR A 45 13.47 8.08 9.98
N PHE A 46 12.72 8.63 9.02
CA PHE A 46 11.46 9.31 9.30
C PHE A 46 10.46 8.40 10.01
N THR A 47 10.23 7.19 9.48
CA THR A 47 9.27 6.24 10.07
C THR A 47 9.72 5.77 11.45
N ALA A 48 11.02 5.57 11.68
CA ALA A 48 11.54 5.20 12.99
C ALA A 48 11.36 6.31 14.04
N GLU A 49 11.42 7.59 13.64
CA GLU A 49 11.16 8.72 14.54
C GLU A 49 9.66 8.90 14.82
N VAL A 50 8.82 8.77 13.79
CA VAL A 50 7.36 8.94 13.92
C VAL A 50 6.72 7.75 14.63
N MET A 51 7.17 6.53 14.32
CA MET A 51 6.61 5.29 14.84
C MET A 51 7.70 4.23 15.11
N PRO A 52 8.45 4.36 16.23
CA PRO A 52 9.60 3.49 16.53
C PRO A 52 9.27 2.01 16.78
N GLU A 53 8.00 1.69 16.94
CA GLU A 53 7.48 0.35 17.22
C GLU A 53 7.02 -0.38 15.96
N TYR A 54 6.93 0.32 14.82
CA TYR A 54 6.59 -0.25 13.53
C TYR A 54 7.86 -0.60 12.75
N GLU A 55 7.99 -1.87 12.37
CA GLU A 55 9.05 -2.33 11.50
C GLU A 55 8.57 -2.29 10.06
N LEU A 56 9.23 -1.47 9.23
CA LEU A 56 8.86 -1.34 7.82
C LEU A 56 8.96 -2.68 7.11
N SER A 57 7.87 -3.04 6.43
CA SER A 57 7.82 -4.19 5.54
C SER A 57 8.90 -4.08 4.45
N ASN A 58 9.63 -5.18 4.22
CA ASN A 58 10.67 -5.21 3.20
C ASN A 58 10.07 -5.11 1.77
N ARG A 59 10.88 -4.64 0.82
CA ARG A 59 10.47 -4.47 -0.60
C ARG A 59 9.91 -5.74 -1.24
N THR A 60 10.25 -6.93 -0.74
CA THR A 60 9.77 -8.21 -1.27
C THR A 60 8.43 -8.65 -0.70
N ASN A 61 8.09 -8.24 0.53
CA ASN A 61 6.86 -8.62 1.22
C ASN A 61 5.68 -7.73 0.81
N LEU A 62 5.94 -6.43 0.59
CA LEU A 62 4.96 -5.49 0.05
C LEU A 62 4.22 -6.00 -1.20
N PRO A 63 4.90 -6.37 -2.29
CA PRO A 63 4.23 -6.85 -3.49
C PRO A 63 3.67 -8.27 -3.37
N ARG A 64 4.19 -9.12 -2.48
CA ARG A 64 3.76 -10.52 -2.35
C ARG A 64 2.60 -10.75 -1.40
N SER A 65 2.45 -9.90 -0.38
CA SER A 65 1.48 -10.10 0.70
C SER A 65 0.49 -8.94 0.81
N ILE A 66 0.99 -7.71 0.75
CA ILE A 66 0.18 -6.51 1.06
C ILE A 66 -0.59 -6.02 -0.18
N MET A 67 0.08 -5.96 -1.33
CA MET A 67 -0.53 -5.50 -2.59
C MET A 67 -1.64 -6.43 -3.10
N PRO A 68 -1.51 -7.77 -3.10
CA PRO A 68 -2.59 -8.65 -3.54
C PRO A 68 -3.86 -8.50 -2.70
N LYS A 69 -3.72 -8.43 -1.38
CA LYS A 69 -4.85 -8.18 -0.47
C LYS A 69 -5.51 -6.82 -0.74
N SER A 70 -4.70 -5.79 -0.99
CA SER A 70 -5.21 -4.45 -1.32
C SER A 70 -5.94 -4.44 -2.66
N HIS A 71 -5.41 -5.15 -3.67
CA HIS A 71 -6.05 -5.33 -4.97
C HIS A 71 -7.39 -6.05 -4.83
N GLU A 72 -7.44 -7.19 -4.15
CA GLU A 72 -8.68 -7.96 -3.95
C GLU A 72 -9.78 -7.12 -3.26
N LYS A 73 -9.41 -6.31 -2.26
CA LYS A 73 -10.34 -5.38 -1.60
C LYS A 73 -10.88 -4.33 -2.57
N ILE A 74 -10.00 -3.72 -3.37
CA ILE A 74 -10.39 -2.67 -4.33
C ILE A 74 -11.25 -3.27 -5.44
N GLU A 75 -10.86 -4.43 -5.98
CA GLU A 75 -11.61 -5.16 -6.99
C GLU A 75 -13.01 -5.51 -6.47
N ALA A 76 -13.13 -6.08 -5.27
CA ALA A 76 -14.42 -6.39 -4.67
C ALA A 76 -15.30 -5.14 -4.50
N SER A 77 -14.71 -4.00 -4.11
CA SER A 77 -15.42 -2.73 -4.00
C SER A 77 -15.95 -2.24 -5.35
N ILE A 78 -15.09 -2.22 -6.38
CA ILE A 78 -15.46 -1.79 -7.73
C ILE A 78 -16.55 -2.71 -8.29
N VAL A 79 -16.40 -4.02 -8.12
CA VAL A 79 -17.41 -5.00 -8.56
C VAL A 79 -18.75 -4.73 -7.87
N SER A 80 -18.76 -4.48 -6.56
CA SER A 80 -19.98 -4.18 -5.81
C SER A 80 -20.65 -2.88 -6.29
N GLU A 81 -19.86 -1.83 -6.53
CA GLU A 81 -20.34 -0.53 -7.01
C GLU A 81 -20.95 -0.65 -8.41
N VAL A 82 -20.23 -1.27 -9.34
CA VAL A 82 -20.71 -1.52 -10.70
C VAL A 82 -21.99 -2.37 -10.71
N HIS A 83 -22.09 -3.39 -9.84
CA HIS A 83 -23.33 -4.17 -9.71
C HIS A 83 -24.50 -3.32 -9.19
N GLY A 84 -24.24 -2.42 -8.24
CA GLY A 84 -25.23 -1.46 -7.74
C GLY A 84 -25.71 -0.55 -8.86
N ASP A 85 -24.80 0.05 -9.62
CA ASP A 85 -25.12 0.94 -10.73
C ASP A 85 -25.92 0.22 -11.82
N ILE A 86 -25.55 -1.03 -12.16
CA ILE A 86 -26.30 -1.85 -13.10
C ILE A 86 -27.74 -2.10 -12.60
N ALA A 87 -27.90 -2.41 -11.32
CA ALA A 87 -29.22 -2.60 -10.71
C ALA A 87 -30.07 -1.32 -10.71
N ASP A 88 -29.43 -0.16 -10.57
CA ASP A 88 -30.05 1.17 -10.59
C ASP A 88 -30.32 1.69 -12.01
N GLY A 89 -30.00 0.92 -13.05
CA GLY A 89 -30.34 1.22 -14.44
C GLY A 89 -29.23 1.94 -15.21
N LEU A 90 -27.96 1.67 -14.90
CA LEU A 90 -26.82 2.12 -15.68
C LEU A 90 -26.99 1.75 -17.16
N ASN A 91 -27.06 2.78 -18.02
CA ASN A 91 -27.40 2.60 -19.43
C ASN A 91 -26.18 2.44 -20.34
N CYS A 92 -24.99 2.87 -19.89
CA CYS A 92 -23.76 2.76 -20.66
C CYS A 92 -22.52 2.72 -19.78
N ILE A 93 -21.50 1.99 -20.24
CA ILE A 93 -20.15 1.99 -19.70
C ILE A 93 -19.21 2.25 -20.88
N SER A 94 -18.22 3.12 -20.70
CA SER A 94 -17.19 3.38 -21.68
C SER A 94 -15.84 2.96 -21.11
N PHE A 95 -15.07 2.21 -21.89
CA PHE A 95 -13.68 1.86 -21.58
C PHE A 95 -12.77 2.58 -22.57
N THR A 96 -11.76 3.27 -22.06
CA THR A 96 -10.69 3.83 -22.88
C THR A 96 -9.47 2.93 -22.75
N THR A 97 -8.96 2.44 -23.88
CA THR A 97 -7.69 1.73 -23.93
C THR A 97 -6.65 2.64 -24.55
N ASP A 98 -5.60 2.95 -23.80
CA ASP A 98 -4.43 3.68 -24.25
C ASP A 98 -3.28 2.71 -24.55
N GLY A 99 -2.96 2.55 -25.84
CA GLY A 99 -1.84 1.73 -26.28
C GLY A 99 -0.67 2.59 -26.72
N TRP A 100 0.52 2.36 -26.18
CA TRP A 100 1.78 2.93 -26.68
C TRP A 100 2.86 1.86 -26.81
N THR A 101 3.82 2.08 -27.72
CA THR A 101 4.97 1.21 -27.90
C THR A 101 6.24 1.97 -27.53
N SER A 102 7.07 1.39 -26.67
CA SER A 102 8.39 1.92 -26.30
C SER A 102 9.50 1.07 -26.92
N THR A 103 10.61 1.69 -27.30
CA THR A 103 11.83 0.98 -27.73
C THR A 103 12.62 0.38 -26.57
N MET A 104 12.27 0.73 -25.32
CA MET A 104 12.78 0.12 -24.10
C MET A 104 11.66 -0.70 -23.43
N GLY A 105 11.50 -1.96 -23.84
CA GLY A 105 10.60 -2.93 -23.19
C GLY A 105 9.16 -2.91 -23.72
N HIS A 106 8.63 -4.11 -23.96
CA HIS A 106 7.40 -4.46 -24.65
C HIS A 106 6.17 -3.57 -24.36
N SER A 107 5.34 -3.37 -25.40
CA SER A 107 3.98 -2.82 -25.30
C SER A 107 3.08 -3.75 -24.47
N TYR A 108 2.27 -3.16 -23.59
CA TYR A 108 1.16 -3.82 -22.88
C TYR A 108 -0.16 -3.52 -23.58
#